data_AF-A0A9Q6I2A2-F1
#
_entry.id   AF-A0A9Q6I2A2-F1
#
_cell.length_a   1.000
_cell.length_b   1.000
_cell.length_c   1.000
_cell.angle_alpha   90.00
_cell.angle_beta   90.00
_cell.angle_gamma   90.00
#
_symmetry.space_group_name_H-M   'P 1'
#
loop_
_entity.id
_entity.type
_entity.pdbx_description
1 polymer ?
#
loop_
_entity_poly.entity_id
_entity_poly.type
_entity_poly.pdbx_seq_one_letter_code
_entity_poly.pdbx_strand_id
1 'polypeptide(L)'
;MKLYHFTGVAMLHNILAAGGISKGYFHLSDGRMLYGHSWYTSSPLPYGHGLVDGTEVLSESTKNFISRASGPNTKGPVRGTHNKRLIRLTVDSDWLKKQDTFYSMKQIMLKYGEPSLRAKILGVAGWVNIDSLSDRELMRWTKSPKLKHDTWYVHTEKLPVERILSIEFMEKTDVYVPYDFELHGRRELEKVGLYSITPQQFNELNEILQEENFTGGEVLVICNEPDAVPRIVFRNHNGAHVLAINDGSLLQCEGEKYNQHSLKILSDWVRQHSDHLMGLWNRSREDLLKYDS
;
A
#
# COMPACT_ATOMS: atom_id res chain seq x y z
N MET A 1 -4.85 20.97 -13.67
CA MET A 1 -3.97 20.64 -12.52
C MET A 1 -3.93 19.14 -12.37
N LYS A 2 -2.76 18.51 -12.44
CA LYS A 2 -2.58 17.07 -12.20
C LYS A 2 -2.68 16.76 -10.72
N LEU A 3 -3.15 15.56 -10.39
CA LEU A 3 -3.18 15.03 -9.03
C LEU A 3 -2.38 13.73 -8.97
N TYR A 4 -1.68 13.56 -7.86
CA TYR A 4 -0.80 12.43 -7.62
C TYR A 4 -1.18 11.72 -6.33
N HIS A 5 -1.05 10.40 -6.32
CA HIS A 5 -1.08 9.57 -5.13
C HIS A 5 0.28 8.88 -4.98
N PHE A 6 0.92 9.06 -3.83
CA PHE A 6 2.20 8.42 -3.53
C PHE A 6 1.98 7.17 -2.69
N THR A 7 2.68 6.09 -3.05
CA THR A 7 2.54 4.80 -2.38
C THR A 7 3.84 3.99 -2.47
N GLY A 8 3.89 2.87 -1.77
CA GLY A 8 5.00 1.91 -1.86
C GLY A 8 4.69 0.77 -2.84
N VAL A 9 5.71 0.03 -3.26
CA VAL A 9 5.56 -1.09 -4.20
C VAL A 9 4.58 -2.15 -3.69
N ALA A 10 4.67 -2.55 -2.42
CA ALA A 10 3.75 -3.52 -1.82
C ALA A 10 2.29 -3.02 -1.81
N MET A 11 2.10 -1.71 -1.62
CA MET A 11 0.77 -1.10 -1.59
C MET A 11 0.20 -0.88 -3.00
N LEU A 12 1.06 -0.62 -3.99
CA LEU A 12 0.65 -0.56 -5.41
C LEU A 12 -0.08 -1.84 -5.82
N HIS A 13 0.51 -3.00 -5.54
CA HIS A 13 -0.09 -4.28 -5.90
C HIS A 13 -1.38 -4.57 -5.14
N ASN A 14 -1.53 -4.05 -3.93
CA ASN A 14 -2.81 -4.08 -3.22
C ASN A 14 -3.84 -3.16 -3.89
N ILE A 15 -3.46 -1.97 -4.35
CA ILE A 15 -4.34 -1.03 -5.07
C ILE A 15 -4.82 -1.65 -6.38
N LEU A 16 -3.92 -2.23 -7.18
CA LEU A 16 -4.26 -2.86 -8.45
C LEU A 16 -5.16 -4.08 -8.23
N ALA A 17 -4.77 -4.97 -7.32
CA ALA A 17 -5.60 -6.12 -6.97
C ALA A 17 -6.93 -5.71 -6.33
N ALA A 18 -7.03 -4.61 -5.58
CA ALA A 18 -8.33 -4.15 -5.07
C ALA A 18 -9.17 -3.43 -6.14
N GLY A 19 -8.69 -3.31 -7.38
CA GLY A 19 -9.34 -2.61 -8.48
C GLY A 19 -9.39 -1.08 -8.32
N GLY A 20 -8.53 -0.49 -7.49
CA GLY A 20 -8.48 0.96 -7.30
C GLY A 20 -7.96 1.44 -5.94
N ILE A 21 -7.86 2.76 -5.79
CA ILE A 21 -7.42 3.42 -4.55
C ILE A 21 -8.64 3.64 -3.66
N SER A 22 -8.77 2.85 -2.60
CA SER A 22 -9.88 2.93 -1.64
C SER A 22 -9.43 2.98 -0.18
N LYS A 23 -8.14 2.76 0.06
CA LYS A 23 -7.56 2.72 1.41
C LYS A 23 -6.93 4.06 1.77
N GLY A 24 -6.84 4.28 3.07
CA GLY A 24 -6.34 5.50 3.68
C GLY A 24 -7.19 5.90 4.87
N TYR A 25 -6.69 6.85 5.65
CA TYR A 25 -7.38 7.33 6.83
C TYR A 25 -7.22 8.84 7.01
N PHE A 26 -8.16 9.43 7.72
CA PHE A 26 -8.09 10.80 8.21
C PHE A 26 -8.15 10.80 9.74
N HIS A 27 -7.19 11.46 10.39
CA HIS A 27 -7.08 11.48 11.85
C HIS A 27 -7.62 12.81 12.40
N LEU A 28 -8.76 12.72 13.09
CA LEU A 28 -9.40 13.85 13.77
C LEU A 28 -8.60 14.31 14.99
N SER A 29 -8.85 15.55 15.43
CA SER A 29 -8.21 16.14 16.61
C SER A 29 -8.58 15.45 17.92
N ASP A 30 -9.75 14.82 17.97
CA ASP A 30 -10.24 14.05 19.12
C ASP A 30 -9.67 12.62 19.21
N GLY A 31 -8.74 12.26 18.32
CA GLY A 31 -8.10 10.95 18.29
C GLY A 31 -8.82 9.90 17.47
N ARG A 32 -10.02 10.19 16.93
CA ARG A 32 -10.75 9.24 16.07
C ARG A 32 -10.09 9.13 14.69
N MET A 33 -10.08 7.91 14.18
CA MET A 33 -9.58 7.59 12.85
C MET A 33 -10.75 7.27 11.93
N LEU A 34 -10.88 8.05 10.86
CA LEU A 34 -11.84 7.80 9.80
C LEU A 34 -11.13 7.02 8.69
N TYR A 35 -11.64 5.85 8.32
CA TYR A 35 -11.09 5.04 7.23
C TYR A 35 -11.81 5.33 5.91
N GLY A 36 -11.17 4.98 4.80
CA GLY A 36 -11.71 5.21 3.45
C GLY A 36 -11.35 6.60 2.91
N HIS A 37 -10.31 7.25 3.46
CA HIS A 37 -9.85 8.57 3.04
C HIS A 37 -8.57 8.45 2.23
N SER A 38 -8.71 8.36 0.92
CA SER A 38 -7.57 8.30 0.01
C SER A 38 -7.02 9.71 -0.23
N TRP A 39 -5.70 9.86 -0.06
CA TRP A 39 -5.01 11.14 -0.14
C TRP A 39 -4.41 11.38 -1.53
N TYR A 40 -4.49 12.62 -2.00
CA TYR A 40 -3.89 13.08 -3.24
C TYR A 40 -3.18 14.41 -3.02
N THR A 41 -2.27 14.74 -3.93
CA THR A 41 -1.57 16.03 -3.91
C THR A 41 -1.39 16.58 -5.32
N SER A 42 -1.42 17.90 -5.47
CA SER A 42 -1.00 18.56 -6.70
C SER A 42 0.53 18.75 -6.81
N SER A 43 1.29 18.42 -5.75
CA SER A 43 2.75 18.46 -5.78
C SER A 43 3.30 17.19 -6.46
N PRO A 44 4.18 17.32 -7.47
CA PRO A 44 4.70 16.17 -8.20
C PRO A 44 5.79 15.40 -7.45
N LEU A 45 6.27 15.92 -6.31
CA LEU A 45 7.32 15.31 -5.50
C LEU A 45 6.80 14.91 -4.12
N PRO A 46 7.36 13.86 -3.49
CA PRO A 46 6.81 13.28 -2.27
C PRO A 46 7.19 14.03 -0.98
N TYR A 47 8.01 15.08 -1.05
CA TYR A 47 8.55 15.76 0.13
C TYR A 47 7.56 16.70 0.80
N GLY A 48 7.57 16.72 2.14
CA GLY A 48 6.66 17.55 2.94
C GLY A 48 5.24 16.99 3.05
N HIS A 49 5.04 15.72 2.68
CA HIS A 49 3.76 15.00 2.72
C HIS A 49 3.66 13.97 3.85
N GLY A 50 4.68 13.84 4.70
CA GLY A 50 4.70 12.83 5.78
C GLY A 50 4.83 11.40 5.28
N LEU A 51 5.37 11.24 4.07
CA LEU A 51 5.61 9.94 3.46
C LEU A 51 6.89 9.33 4.01
N VAL A 52 6.75 8.11 4.52
CA VAL A 52 7.84 7.29 5.04
C VAL A 52 8.76 6.80 3.91
N ASP A 53 10.05 6.67 4.18
CA ASP A 53 11.05 6.13 3.24
C ASP A 53 11.54 4.72 3.57
N GLY A 54 11.03 4.15 4.65
CA GLY A 54 11.33 2.79 5.07
C GLY A 54 12.63 2.63 5.85
N THR A 55 13.26 3.73 6.24
CA THR A 55 14.40 3.72 7.16
C THR A 55 14.00 4.04 8.60
N GLU A 56 12.71 4.27 8.86
CA GLU A 56 12.23 4.68 10.16
C GLU A 56 12.37 3.58 11.22
N VAL A 57 12.99 3.92 12.35
CA VAL A 57 12.96 3.08 13.56
C VAL A 57 11.67 3.36 14.31
N LEU A 58 10.75 2.39 14.30
CA LEU A 58 9.41 2.56 14.87
C LEU A 58 9.44 2.40 16.40
N SER A 59 9.08 3.48 17.10
CA SER A 59 8.75 3.40 18.52
C SER A 59 7.51 2.52 18.74
N GLU A 60 7.32 2.00 19.96
CA GLU A 60 6.15 1.19 20.29
C GLU A 60 4.83 1.96 20.10
N SER A 61 4.82 3.27 20.40
CA SER A 61 3.69 4.15 20.09
C SER A 61 3.40 4.25 18.59
N THR A 62 4.45 4.27 17.75
CA THR A 62 4.31 4.30 16.29
C THR A 62 3.81 2.97 15.75
N LYS A 63 4.30 1.84 16.28
CA LYS A 63 3.77 0.51 15.92
C LYS A 63 2.29 0.38 16.26
N ASN A 64 1.89 0.82 17.46
CA ASN A 64 0.48 0.85 17.87
C ASN A 64 -0.36 1.75 16.96
N PHE A 65 0.16 2.92 16.57
CA PHE A 65 -0.50 3.78 15.61
C PHE A 65 -0.67 3.11 14.24
N ILE A 66 0.39 2.52 13.69
CA ILE A 66 0.37 1.84 12.38
C ILE A 66 -0.60 0.66 12.38
N SER A 67 -0.64 -0.12 13.47
CA SER A 67 -1.59 -1.22 13.65
C SER A 67 -3.03 -0.71 13.54
N ARG A 68 -3.38 0.37 14.25
CA ARG A 68 -4.70 1.02 14.12
C ARG A 68 -4.93 1.58 12.71
N ALA A 69 -3.93 2.24 12.12
CA ALA A 69 -4.01 2.85 10.80
C ALA A 69 -4.21 1.85 9.66
N SER A 70 -3.69 0.64 9.81
CA SER A 70 -3.82 -0.44 8.83
C SER A 70 -5.21 -1.11 8.87
N GLY A 71 -5.92 -0.96 9.98
CA GLY A 71 -7.28 -1.46 10.19
C GLY A 71 -7.31 -2.82 10.91
N PRO A 72 -8.50 -3.26 11.36
CA PRO A 72 -8.66 -4.44 12.23
C PRO A 72 -8.29 -5.77 11.56
N ASN A 73 -8.20 -5.82 10.23
CA ASN A 73 -8.00 -7.06 9.46
C ASN A 73 -6.54 -7.28 9.03
N THR A 74 -5.63 -6.35 9.29
CA THR A 74 -4.21 -6.51 8.92
C THR A 74 -3.44 -7.15 10.07
N LYS A 75 -3.42 -8.49 10.11
CA LYS A 75 -2.55 -9.29 11.00
C LYS A 75 -1.23 -9.68 10.32
N GLY A 76 -0.64 -8.72 9.60
CA GLY A 76 0.72 -8.89 9.07
C GLY A 76 1.72 -8.34 10.08
N PRO A 77 2.91 -8.94 10.23
CA PRO A 77 3.98 -8.30 10.98
C PRO A 77 4.19 -6.90 10.38
N VAL A 78 4.22 -5.87 11.23
CA VAL A 78 4.56 -4.49 10.84
C VAL A 78 6.06 -4.47 10.54
N ARG A 79 6.44 -5.04 9.39
CA ARG A 79 7.82 -5.17 8.93
C ARG A 79 8.31 -3.85 8.38
N GLY A 80 8.64 -2.96 9.31
CA GLY A 80 9.05 -1.60 8.98
C GLY A 80 7.98 -0.84 8.18
N THR A 81 8.33 0.38 7.85
CA THR A 81 7.56 1.22 6.94
C THR A 81 7.98 0.88 5.51
N HIS A 82 7.03 0.60 4.60
CA HIS A 82 7.38 0.55 3.18
C HIS A 82 7.77 1.95 2.71
N ASN A 83 8.78 2.08 1.86
CA ASN A 83 9.10 3.37 1.24
C ASN A 83 7.93 3.82 0.36
N LYS A 84 7.12 4.77 0.86
CA LYS A 84 5.93 5.30 0.17
C LYS A 84 6.27 6.38 -0.85
N ARG A 85 7.55 6.70 -1.03
CA ARG A 85 8.03 7.66 -2.03
C ARG A 85 8.34 7.00 -3.36
N LEU A 86 8.39 5.65 -3.43
CA LEU A 86 8.83 4.95 -4.62
C LEU A 86 7.82 4.96 -5.76
N ILE A 87 6.52 4.91 -5.47
CA ILE A 87 5.49 4.89 -6.51
C ILE A 87 4.73 6.21 -6.52
N ARG A 88 4.62 6.81 -7.71
CA ARG A 88 3.73 7.94 -7.99
C ARG A 88 2.68 7.50 -8.99
N LEU A 89 1.43 7.61 -8.58
CA LEU A 89 0.27 7.41 -9.45
C LEU A 89 -0.23 8.77 -9.92
N THR A 90 -0.29 9.00 -11.23
CA THR A 90 -1.05 10.14 -11.77
C THR A 90 -2.48 9.69 -11.97
N VAL A 91 -3.45 10.46 -11.48
CA VAL A 91 -4.87 10.11 -11.54
C VAL A 91 -5.68 11.10 -12.39
N ASP A 92 -6.84 10.66 -12.87
CA ASP A 92 -7.81 11.47 -13.61
C ASP A 92 -8.41 12.56 -12.70
N SER A 93 -7.73 13.70 -12.66
CA SER A 93 -8.10 14.82 -11.80
C SER A 93 -9.44 15.45 -12.20
N ASP A 94 -9.85 15.31 -13.45
CA ASP A 94 -11.08 15.94 -13.94
C ASP A 94 -12.29 15.07 -13.64
N TRP A 95 -12.11 13.75 -13.60
CA TRP A 95 -13.10 12.85 -13.01
C TRP A 95 -13.24 13.07 -11.49
N LEU A 96 -12.13 13.16 -10.74
CA LEU A 96 -12.17 13.36 -9.28
C LEU A 96 -12.90 14.66 -8.89
N LYS A 97 -12.65 15.77 -9.58
CA LYS A 97 -13.30 17.06 -9.29
C LYS A 97 -14.82 17.05 -9.51
N LYS A 98 -15.35 16.08 -10.25
CA LYS A 98 -16.79 15.90 -10.47
C LYS A 98 -17.46 15.08 -9.35
N GLN A 99 -16.69 14.48 -8.44
CA GLN A 99 -17.23 13.70 -7.34
C GLN A 99 -17.54 14.60 -6.14
N ASP A 100 -18.74 14.47 -5.56
CA ASP A 100 -19.15 15.20 -4.36
C ASP A 100 -18.39 14.75 -3.09
N THR A 101 -17.63 13.67 -3.21
CA THR A 101 -16.79 13.04 -2.19
C THR A 101 -15.31 13.43 -2.31
N PHE A 102 -14.98 14.37 -3.20
CA PHE A 102 -13.64 14.91 -3.36
C PHE A 102 -13.49 16.29 -2.72
N TYR A 103 -12.54 16.41 -1.79
CA TYR A 103 -12.36 17.59 -0.94
C TYR A 103 -10.92 18.08 -0.99
N SER A 104 -10.73 19.39 -1.17
CA SER A 104 -9.47 20.03 -0.77
C SER A 104 -9.27 19.94 0.74
N MET A 105 -8.03 20.13 1.21
CA MET A 105 -7.73 20.12 2.64
C MET A 105 -8.59 21.12 3.43
N LYS A 106 -8.86 22.31 2.88
CA LYS A 106 -9.75 23.29 3.50
C LYS A 106 -11.19 22.77 3.62
N GLN A 107 -11.71 22.13 2.57
CA GLN A 107 -13.07 21.59 2.56
C GLN A 107 -13.23 20.42 3.53
N ILE A 108 -12.24 19.51 3.60
CA ILE A 108 -12.33 18.36 4.50
C ILE A 108 -12.23 18.79 5.98
N MET A 109 -11.42 19.81 6.32
CA MET A 109 -11.43 20.38 7.68
C MET A 109 -12.83 20.88 8.05
N LEU A 110 -13.46 21.66 7.16
CA LEU A 110 -14.80 22.22 7.39
C LEU A 110 -15.85 21.12 7.52
N LYS A 111 -15.81 20.10 6.65
CA LYS A 111 -16.73 18.95 6.69
C LYS A 111 -16.72 18.24 8.05
N TYR A 112 -15.55 18.13 8.68
CA TYR A 112 -15.39 17.47 9.97
C TYR A 112 -15.35 18.40 11.18
N GLY A 113 -15.58 19.70 11.00
CA GLY A 113 -15.53 20.68 12.10
C GLY A 113 -14.13 20.87 12.70
N GLU A 114 -13.08 20.53 11.96
CA GLU A 114 -11.70 20.66 12.40
C GLU A 114 -11.21 22.11 12.28
N PRO A 115 -10.43 22.63 13.25
CA PRO A 115 -9.85 23.97 13.16
C PRO A 115 -8.91 24.11 11.96
N SER A 116 -8.89 25.28 11.32
CA SER A 116 -7.98 25.55 10.17
C SER A 116 -6.50 25.38 10.52
N LEU A 117 -6.11 25.64 11.77
CA LEU A 117 -4.76 25.42 12.27
C LEU A 117 -4.35 23.93 12.21
N ARG A 118 -5.31 23.00 12.29
CA ARG A 118 -5.04 21.56 12.20
C ARG A 118 -4.37 21.17 10.88
N ALA A 119 -4.84 21.73 9.76
CA ALA A 119 -4.24 21.47 8.46
C ALA A 119 -2.77 21.91 8.40
N LYS A 120 -2.44 23.04 9.03
CA LYS A 120 -1.05 23.50 9.15
C LYS A 120 -0.22 22.57 10.02
N ILE A 121 -0.74 22.15 11.18
CA ILE A 121 -0.05 21.20 12.09
C ILE A 121 0.23 19.89 11.37
N LEU A 122 -0.74 19.35 10.61
CA LEU A 122 -0.51 18.17 9.76
C LEU A 122 0.56 18.44 8.71
N GLY A 123 0.55 19.63 8.09
CA GLY A 123 1.62 20.08 7.20
C GLY A 123 3.00 20.09 7.85
N VAL A 124 3.10 20.47 9.13
CA VAL A 124 4.36 20.43 9.90
C VAL A 124 4.80 18.99 10.14
N ALA A 125 3.87 18.11 10.51
CA ALA A 125 4.12 16.67 10.66
C ALA A 125 4.64 16.01 9.37
N GLY A 126 4.37 16.63 8.22
CA GLY A 126 4.93 16.20 6.95
C GLY A 126 6.43 16.44 6.77
N TRP A 127 7.05 17.22 7.65
CA TRP A 127 8.47 17.61 7.61
C TRP A 127 9.27 17.18 8.83
N VAL A 128 8.65 17.18 10.02
CA VAL A 128 9.34 16.95 11.30
C VAL A 128 8.43 16.22 12.27
N ASN A 129 9.03 15.52 13.23
CA ASN A 129 8.28 14.92 14.34
C ASN A 129 7.73 16.03 15.25
N ILE A 130 6.42 16.23 15.26
CA ILE A 130 5.76 17.28 16.04
C ILE A 130 5.95 17.09 17.55
N ASP A 131 6.07 15.86 18.02
CA ASP A 131 6.20 15.54 19.45
C ASP A 131 7.56 15.93 20.02
N SER A 132 8.54 16.20 19.15
CA SER A 132 9.87 16.70 19.53
C SER A 132 9.97 18.23 19.59
N LEU A 133 8.91 18.96 19.23
CA LEU A 133 8.92 20.42 19.17
C LEU A 133 8.32 21.04 20.43
N SER A 134 8.89 22.15 20.88
CA SER A 134 8.19 23.04 21.82
C SER A 134 7.04 23.79 21.14
N ASP A 135 6.07 24.28 21.91
CA ASP A 135 4.95 25.09 21.39
C ASP A 135 5.41 26.29 20.55
N ARG A 136 6.49 26.95 20.99
CA ARG A 136 7.08 28.08 20.26
C ARG A 136 7.63 27.66 18.90
N GLU A 137 8.27 26.51 18.83
CA GLU A 137 8.81 25.97 17.57
C GLU A 137 7.71 25.51 16.64
N LEU A 138 6.67 24.85 17.17
CA LEU A 138 5.50 24.48 16.40
C LEU A 138 4.82 25.72 15.80
N MET A 139 4.64 26.78 16.59
CA MET A 139 4.07 28.05 16.12
C MET A 139 4.97 28.77 15.10
N ARG A 140 6.28 28.57 15.14
CA ARG A 140 7.20 29.04 14.08
C ARG A 140 7.01 28.22 12.80
N TRP A 141 6.91 26.90 12.92
CA TRP A 141 6.73 25.98 11.80
C TRP A 141 5.40 26.18 11.06
N THR A 142 4.31 26.46 11.76
CA THR A 142 2.99 26.74 11.13
C THR A 142 2.97 28.00 10.25
N LYS A 143 3.99 28.85 10.35
CA LYS A 143 4.21 30.03 9.50
C LYS A 143 5.17 29.77 8.33
N SER A 144 5.74 28.57 8.23
CA SER A 144 6.70 28.22 7.19
C SER A 144 6.04 28.19 5.81
N PRO A 145 6.66 28.80 4.78
CA PRO A 145 6.17 28.71 3.40
C PRO A 145 6.41 27.32 2.77
N LYS A 146 7.14 26.43 3.46
CA LYS A 146 7.45 25.08 2.96
C LYS A 146 6.30 24.07 3.15
N LEU A 147 5.29 24.41 3.94
CA LEU A 147 4.19 23.50 4.23
C LEU A 147 3.42 23.17 2.96
N LYS A 148 3.04 21.89 2.80
CA LYS A 148 2.37 21.39 1.60
C LYS A 148 0.86 21.16 1.77
N HIS A 149 0.31 21.43 2.94
CA HIS A 149 -1.10 21.18 3.24
C HIS A 149 -2.11 21.77 2.22
N ASP A 150 -1.80 22.93 1.62
CA ASP A 150 -2.64 23.54 0.59
C ASP A 150 -2.64 22.80 -0.76
N THR A 151 -1.71 21.85 -0.95
CA THR A 151 -1.68 20.99 -2.14
C THR A 151 -2.43 19.69 -1.93
N TRP A 152 -2.98 19.43 -0.73
CA TRP A 152 -3.59 18.14 -0.39
C TRP A 152 -5.08 18.10 -0.69
N TYR A 153 -5.51 16.92 -1.13
CA TYR A 153 -6.89 16.58 -1.43
C TYR A 153 -7.21 15.20 -0.89
N VAL A 154 -8.49 14.96 -0.58
CA VAL A 154 -8.99 13.72 -0.03
C VAL A 154 -10.23 13.29 -0.82
N HIS A 155 -10.27 12.02 -1.22
CA HIS A 155 -11.47 11.38 -1.77
C HIS A 155 -11.96 10.34 -0.77
N THR A 156 -13.26 10.31 -0.50
CA THR A 156 -13.85 9.38 0.49
C THR A 156 -14.50 8.14 -0.12
N GLU A 157 -14.29 7.91 -1.42
CA GLU A 157 -14.74 6.72 -2.13
C GLU A 157 -13.57 6.06 -2.89
N LYS A 158 -13.83 4.92 -3.50
CA LYS A 158 -12.85 4.22 -4.34
C LYS A 158 -12.61 5.02 -5.62
N LEU A 159 -11.35 5.35 -5.90
CA LEU A 159 -10.93 5.73 -7.24
C LEU A 159 -10.69 4.44 -8.06
N PRO A 160 -11.48 4.18 -9.11
CA PRO A 160 -11.32 2.96 -9.92
C PRO A 160 -9.96 2.91 -10.62
N VAL A 161 -9.43 1.70 -10.88
CA VAL A 161 -8.12 1.50 -11.51
C VAL A 161 -8.04 2.16 -12.89
N GLU A 162 -9.15 2.24 -13.63
CA GLU A 162 -9.26 2.88 -14.95
C GLU A 162 -9.05 4.39 -14.89
N ARG A 163 -9.09 4.99 -13.68
CA ARG A 163 -8.81 6.40 -13.42
C ARG A 163 -7.37 6.66 -12.98
N ILE A 164 -6.53 5.62 -12.92
CA ILE A 164 -5.08 5.75 -12.77
C ILE A 164 -4.49 5.90 -14.18
N LEU A 165 -4.01 7.10 -14.49
CA LEU A 165 -3.51 7.46 -15.82
C LEU A 165 -2.06 7.03 -16.05
N SER A 166 -1.26 6.97 -15.00
CA SER A 166 0.12 6.47 -15.06
C SER A 166 0.58 5.92 -13.73
N ILE A 167 1.46 4.92 -13.79
CA ILE A 167 2.16 4.34 -12.65
C ILE A 167 3.65 4.57 -12.90
N GLU A 168 4.30 5.30 -12.00
CA GLU A 168 5.71 5.67 -12.15
C GLU A 168 6.51 5.25 -10.91
N PHE A 169 7.77 4.86 -11.12
CA PHE A 169 8.74 4.49 -10.11
C PHE A 169 9.82 5.55 -9.94
N MET A 170 10.20 5.89 -8.71
CA MET A 170 11.35 6.74 -8.43
C MET A 170 12.66 5.94 -8.59
N GLU A 171 13.22 5.93 -9.80
CA GLU A 171 14.49 5.24 -10.09
C GLU A 171 15.67 5.91 -9.37
N LYS A 172 15.64 7.25 -9.32
CA LYS A 172 16.61 8.11 -8.63
C LYS A 172 15.85 9.24 -7.96
N THR A 173 16.49 9.93 -7.01
CA THR A 173 15.91 11.10 -6.34
C THR A 173 15.27 12.05 -7.36
N ASP A 174 13.97 12.29 -7.20
CA ASP A 174 13.12 13.14 -8.04
C ASP A 174 12.91 12.70 -9.50
N VAL A 175 13.47 11.57 -9.92
CA VAL A 175 13.33 11.03 -11.28
C VAL A 175 12.37 9.86 -11.28
N TYR A 176 11.19 10.09 -11.87
CA TYR A 176 10.14 9.10 -12.04
C TYR A 176 10.13 8.56 -13.47
N VAL A 177 10.14 7.23 -13.58
CA VAL A 177 10.09 6.49 -14.85
C VAL A 177 8.86 5.58 -14.87
N PRO A 178 8.34 5.15 -16.04
CA PRO A 178 7.27 4.17 -16.10
C PRO A 178 7.57 2.93 -15.26
N TYR A 179 6.61 2.52 -14.43
CA TYR A 179 6.77 1.34 -13.58
C TYR A 179 6.77 0.06 -14.41
N ASP A 180 7.62 -0.86 -13.99
CA ASP A 180 7.75 -2.21 -14.54
C ASP A 180 8.06 -3.12 -13.35
N PHE A 181 7.30 -4.21 -13.23
CA PHE A 181 7.40 -5.07 -12.05
C PHE A 181 8.74 -5.80 -11.97
N GLU A 182 9.29 -6.28 -13.08
CA GLU A 182 10.52 -7.05 -13.08
C GLU A 182 11.75 -6.16 -12.90
N LEU A 183 11.74 -4.97 -13.51
CA LEU A 183 12.85 -4.02 -13.41
C LEU A 183 12.86 -3.32 -12.03
N HIS A 184 11.70 -2.97 -11.50
CA HIS A 184 11.59 -2.12 -10.32
C HIS A 184 10.94 -2.82 -9.12
N GLY A 185 9.86 -3.58 -9.35
CA GLY A 185 8.96 -4.06 -8.30
C GLY A 185 9.49 -5.24 -7.49
N ARG A 186 9.96 -6.29 -8.16
CA ARG A 186 10.29 -7.58 -7.55
C ARG A 186 11.27 -7.42 -6.39
N ARG A 187 12.39 -6.73 -6.62
CA ARG A 187 13.42 -6.50 -5.60
C ARG A 187 12.91 -5.70 -4.41
N GLU A 188 12.04 -4.71 -4.64
CA GLU A 188 11.46 -3.91 -3.54
C GLU A 188 10.47 -4.72 -2.69
N LEU A 189 9.76 -5.70 -3.28
CA LEU A 189 8.94 -6.64 -2.51
C LEU A 189 9.81 -7.60 -1.69
N GLU A 190 10.89 -8.13 -2.27
CA GLU A 190 11.78 -9.06 -1.57
C GLU A 190 12.43 -8.42 -0.32
N LYS A 191 12.77 -7.12 -0.36
CA LYS A 191 13.31 -6.38 0.81
C LYS A 191 12.40 -6.42 2.04
N VAL A 192 11.10 -6.60 1.84
CA VAL A 192 10.09 -6.66 2.90
C VAL A 192 9.57 -8.09 3.14
N GLY A 193 10.28 -9.08 2.60
CA GLY A 193 9.99 -10.50 2.77
C GLY A 193 8.80 -10.99 1.94
N LEU A 194 8.38 -10.24 0.91
CA LEU A 194 7.33 -10.61 -0.02
C LEU A 194 7.96 -11.18 -1.30
N TYR A 195 7.81 -12.48 -1.53
CA TYR A 195 8.47 -13.15 -2.65
C TYR A 195 7.45 -13.54 -3.72
N SER A 196 7.48 -12.89 -4.87
CA SER A 196 6.59 -13.20 -6.00
C SER A 196 7.08 -14.38 -6.82
N ILE A 197 6.16 -15.09 -7.45
CA ILE A 197 6.45 -16.15 -8.43
C ILE A 197 7.20 -15.60 -9.65
N THR A 198 7.79 -16.46 -10.47
CA THR A 198 8.60 -16.03 -11.63
C THR A 198 7.74 -15.50 -12.78
N PRO A 199 8.32 -14.74 -13.74
CA PRO A 199 7.59 -14.33 -14.94
C PRO A 199 7.00 -15.51 -15.73
N GLN A 200 7.73 -16.62 -15.82
CA GLN A 200 7.26 -17.83 -16.49
C GLN A 200 6.02 -18.41 -15.80
N GLN A 201 6.02 -18.42 -14.47
CA GLN A 201 4.89 -18.88 -13.66
C GLN A 201 3.67 -17.96 -13.75
N PHE A 202 3.88 -16.64 -13.87
CA PHE A 202 2.79 -15.71 -14.15
C PHE A 202 2.13 -16.00 -15.51
N ASN A 203 2.94 -16.19 -16.55
CA ASN A 203 2.43 -16.52 -17.89
C ASN A 203 1.63 -17.83 -17.87
N GLU A 204 2.17 -18.87 -17.23
CA GLU A 204 1.49 -20.16 -17.07
C GLU A 204 0.13 -20.00 -16.36
N LEU A 205 0.07 -19.27 -15.24
CA LEU A 205 -1.19 -19.06 -14.52
C LEU A 205 -2.21 -18.28 -15.35
N ASN A 206 -1.79 -17.24 -16.07
CA ASN A 206 -2.68 -16.43 -16.91
C ASN A 206 -3.23 -17.25 -18.09
N GLU A 207 -2.43 -18.15 -18.67
CA GLU A 207 -2.87 -19.06 -19.72
C GLU A 207 -3.92 -20.06 -19.22
N ILE A 208 -3.77 -20.57 -18.00
CA ILE A 208 -4.67 -21.59 -17.45
C ILE A 208 -5.98 -20.96 -16.93
N LEU A 209 -5.91 -19.79 -16.29
CA LEU A 209 -7.09 -19.16 -15.66
C LEU A 209 -7.94 -18.35 -16.62
N GLN A 210 -7.37 -17.83 -17.72
CA GLN A 210 -8.00 -17.09 -18.84
C GLN A 210 -8.78 -15.80 -18.48
N GLU A 211 -9.50 -15.77 -17.36
CA GLU A 211 -10.26 -14.64 -16.84
C GLU A 211 -9.43 -13.74 -15.91
N GLU A 212 -8.25 -14.21 -15.51
CA GLU A 212 -7.32 -13.48 -14.64
C GLU A 212 -6.12 -12.97 -15.43
N ASN A 213 -5.58 -11.84 -14.99
CA ASN A 213 -4.37 -11.26 -15.55
C ASN A 213 -3.47 -10.79 -14.42
N PHE A 214 -2.66 -11.70 -13.89
CA PHE A 214 -1.61 -11.38 -12.93
C PHE A 214 -0.44 -10.72 -13.67
N THR A 215 -0.07 -9.53 -13.23
CA THR A 215 0.92 -8.68 -13.92
C THR A 215 2.18 -8.43 -13.08
N GLY A 216 2.21 -8.94 -11.85
CA GLY A 216 3.34 -8.88 -10.94
C GLY A 216 2.92 -8.49 -9.52
N GLY A 217 3.46 -9.16 -8.51
CA GLY A 217 3.22 -8.80 -7.10
C GLY A 217 1.85 -9.17 -6.53
N GLU A 218 0.92 -9.71 -7.33
CA GLU A 218 -0.38 -10.18 -6.86
C GLU A 218 -0.35 -11.65 -6.40
N VAL A 219 0.57 -12.45 -6.96
CA VAL A 219 0.84 -13.83 -6.54
C VAL A 219 2.18 -13.90 -5.81
N LEU A 220 2.12 -14.15 -4.50
CA LEU A 220 3.30 -14.07 -3.63
C LEU A 220 3.28 -15.06 -2.48
N VAL A 221 4.48 -15.38 -2.01
CA VAL A 221 4.74 -16.14 -0.78
C VAL A 221 5.16 -15.16 0.32
N ILE A 222 4.53 -15.30 1.47
CA ILE A 222 4.83 -14.54 2.68
C ILE A 222 4.69 -15.44 3.91
N CYS A 223 5.77 -15.58 4.67
CA CYS A 223 5.74 -16.12 6.02
C CYS A 223 5.42 -14.96 6.95
N ASN A 224 4.30 -14.96 7.66
CA ASN A 224 3.91 -13.89 8.59
C ASN A 224 4.20 -14.22 10.07
N GLU A 225 4.37 -15.51 10.38
CA GLU A 225 4.65 -16.04 11.72
C GLU A 225 5.61 -17.26 11.58
N PRO A 226 6.55 -17.49 12.51
CA PRO A 226 7.57 -18.55 12.35
C PRO A 226 6.99 -19.96 12.18
N ASP A 227 5.85 -20.23 12.83
CA ASP A 227 5.17 -21.54 12.88
C ASP A 227 3.97 -21.62 11.93
N ALA A 228 3.79 -20.61 11.07
CA ALA A 228 2.74 -20.60 10.07
C ALA A 228 2.88 -21.79 9.09
N VAL A 229 1.74 -22.34 8.66
CA VAL A 229 1.70 -23.26 7.52
C VAL A 229 2.28 -22.55 6.28
N PRO A 230 3.22 -23.17 5.53
CA PRO A 230 3.73 -22.64 4.28
C PRO A 230 2.60 -22.33 3.30
N ARG A 231 2.54 -21.09 2.84
CA ARG A 231 1.39 -20.59 2.09
C ARG A 231 1.78 -19.65 0.96
N ILE A 232 0.96 -19.66 -0.08
CA ILE A 232 0.99 -18.72 -1.21
C ILE A 232 -0.33 -17.94 -1.22
N VAL A 233 -0.25 -16.67 -1.59
CA VAL A 233 -1.37 -15.74 -1.71
C VAL A 233 -1.57 -15.42 -3.18
N PHE A 234 -2.80 -15.60 -3.66
CA PHE A 234 -3.27 -15.14 -4.97
C PHE A 234 -4.23 -13.97 -4.76
N ARG A 235 -3.91 -12.80 -5.29
CA ARG A 235 -4.78 -11.61 -5.20
C ARG A 235 -5.28 -11.21 -6.58
N ASN A 236 -6.55 -10.88 -6.66
CA ASN A 236 -7.19 -10.34 -7.86
C ASN A 236 -8.23 -9.29 -7.46
N HIS A 237 -8.88 -8.70 -8.46
CA HIS A 237 -9.96 -7.71 -8.30
C HIS A 237 -11.12 -8.17 -7.39
N ASN A 238 -11.32 -9.48 -7.30
CA ASN A 238 -12.41 -10.10 -6.55
C ASN A 238 -12.04 -10.45 -5.11
N GLY A 239 -10.75 -10.53 -4.77
CA GLY A 239 -10.34 -10.94 -3.44
C GLY A 239 -8.91 -11.45 -3.32
N ALA A 240 -8.67 -12.13 -2.20
CA ALA A 240 -7.41 -12.79 -1.90
C ALA A 240 -7.68 -14.25 -1.49
N HIS A 241 -6.92 -15.16 -2.07
CA HIS A 241 -7.00 -16.59 -1.82
C HIS A 241 -5.65 -17.08 -1.32
N VAL A 242 -5.67 -17.81 -0.20
CA VAL A 242 -4.45 -18.32 0.43
C VAL A 242 -4.49 -19.84 0.37
N LEU A 243 -3.53 -20.44 -0.32
CA LEU A 243 -3.41 -21.88 -0.43
C LEU A 243 -2.18 -22.36 0.33
N ALA A 244 -2.27 -23.53 0.95
CA ALA A 244 -1.13 -24.22 1.53
C ALA A 244 -0.22 -24.74 0.42
N ILE A 245 1.08 -24.51 0.54
CA ILE A 245 2.07 -24.97 -0.44
C ILE A 245 2.20 -26.52 -0.39
N ASN A 246 2.02 -27.11 0.78
CA ASN A 246 2.25 -28.54 0.99
C ASN A 246 1.27 -29.45 0.21
N ASP A 247 0.00 -29.06 0.12
CA ASP A 247 -1.06 -29.89 -0.45
C ASP A 247 -2.02 -29.13 -1.39
N GLY A 248 -1.82 -27.82 -1.56
CA GLY A 248 -2.69 -26.97 -2.37
C GLY A 248 -4.08 -26.75 -1.76
N SER A 249 -4.27 -27.03 -0.46
CA SER A 249 -5.55 -26.80 0.22
C SER A 249 -5.82 -25.30 0.45
N LEU A 250 -7.08 -24.88 0.37
CA LEU A 250 -7.47 -23.51 0.65
C LEU A 250 -7.45 -23.24 2.16
N LEU A 251 -6.57 -22.35 2.61
CA LEU A 251 -6.43 -21.94 4.00
C LEU A 251 -7.33 -20.76 4.35
N GLN A 252 -7.40 -19.76 3.46
CA GLN A 252 -8.15 -18.52 3.70
C GLN A 252 -8.66 -17.96 2.37
N CYS A 253 -9.82 -17.30 2.43
CA CYS A 253 -10.40 -16.54 1.34
C CYS A 253 -10.96 -15.23 1.90
N GLU A 254 -10.65 -14.12 1.25
CA GLU A 254 -11.23 -12.81 1.45
C GLU A 254 -11.84 -12.35 0.12
N GLY A 255 -13.06 -11.82 0.13
CA GLY A 255 -13.76 -11.41 -1.09
C GLY A 255 -14.56 -12.54 -1.74
N GLU A 256 -14.73 -12.45 -3.06
CA GLU A 256 -15.46 -13.46 -3.83
C GLU A 256 -14.58 -14.68 -4.07
N LYS A 257 -15.09 -15.84 -3.65
CA LYS A 257 -14.38 -17.11 -3.74
C LYS A 257 -14.37 -17.60 -5.18
N TYR A 258 -13.21 -18.00 -5.69
CA TYR A 258 -13.10 -18.72 -6.95
C TYR A 258 -14.07 -19.90 -7.02
N ASN A 259 -14.62 -20.14 -8.21
CA ASN A 259 -15.43 -21.33 -8.45
C ASN A 259 -14.59 -22.62 -8.22
N GLN A 260 -15.26 -23.76 -8.06
CA GLN A 260 -14.59 -25.02 -7.73
C GLN A 260 -13.56 -25.46 -8.79
N HIS A 261 -13.79 -25.13 -10.06
CA HIS A 261 -12.89 -25.47 -11.15
C HIS A 261 -11.59 -24.67 -11.07
N SER A 262 -11.67 -23.35 -10.93
CA SER A 262 -10.51 -22.46 -10.78
C SER A 262 -9.73 -22.77 -9.50
N LEU A 263 -10.41 -23.10 -8.39
CA LEU A 263 -9.73 -23.56 -7.16
C LEU A 263 -8.96 -24.86 -7.36
N LYS A 264 -9.52 -25.81 -8.12
CA LYS A 264 -8.83 -27.07 -8.44
C LYS A 264 -7.60 -26.80 -9.27
N ILE A 265 -7.71 -25.96 -10.30
CA ILE A 265 -6.58 -25.50 -11.13
C ILE A 265 -5.47 -24.91 -10.25
N LEU A 266 -5.81 -23.96 -9.38
CA LEU A 266 -4.83 -23.33 -8.48
C LEU A 266 -4.20 -24.35 -7.53
N SER A 267 -4.99 -25.26 -6.98
CA SER A 267 -4.51 -26.33 -6.09
C SER A 267 -3.54 -27.28 -6.80
N ASP A 268 -3.86 -27.71 -8.03
CA ASP A 268 -3.01 -28.58 -8.85
C ASP A 268 -1.71 -27.83 -9.22
N TRP A 269 -1.80 -26.56 -9.60
CA TRP A 269 -0.65 -25.71 -9.91
C TRP A 269 0.28 -25.51 -8.71
N VAL A 270 -0.26 -25.22 -7.53
CA VAL A 270 0.54 -25.07 -6.30
C VAL A 270 1.29 -26.36 -5.97
N ARG A 271 0.65 -27.53 -6.14
CA ARG A 271 1.30 -28.82 -5.94
C ARG A 271 2.40 -29.09 -6.96
N GLN A 272 2.18 -28.73 -8.22
CA GLN A 272 3.18 -28.88 -9.28
C GLN A 272 4.43 -28.02 -9.04
N HIS A 273 4.28 -26.84 -8.45
CA HIS A 273 5.36 -25.88 -8.21
C HIS A 273 5.86 -25.86 -6.75
N SER A 274 5.49 -26.86 -5.93
CA SER A 274 5.71 -26.85 -4.48
C SER A 274 7.17 -26.63 -4.08
N ASP A 275 8.12 -27.25 -4.79
CA ASP A 275 9.54 -27.15 -4.45
C ASP A 275 10.06 -25.71 -4.60
N HIS A 276 9.69 -25.03 -5.69
CA HIS A 276 10.04 -23.63 -5.89
C HIS A 276 9.38 -22.74 -4.85
N LEU A 277 8.08 -22.95 -4.60
CA LEU A 277 7.31 -22.18 -3.63
C LEU A 277 7.84 -22.35 -2.21
N MET A 278 8.29 -23.54 -1.83
CA MET A 278 8.97 -23.81 -0.56
C MET A 278 10.32 -23.08 -0.46
N GLY A 279 11.05 -22.96 -1.57
CA GLY A 279 12.23 -22.11 -1.65
C GLY A 279 11.92 -20.63 -1.36
N LEU A 280 10.81 -20.11 -1.91
CA LEU A 280 10.33 -18.74 -1.60
C LEU A 280 9.92 -18.59 -0.13
N TRP A 281 9.23 -19.60 0.42
CA TRP A 281 8.79 -19.63 1.80
C TRP A 281 9.95 -19.54 2.78
N ASN A 282 10.99 -20.35 2.57
CA ASN A 282 12.18 -20.37 3.41
C ASN A 282 12.87 -19.01 3.43
N ARG A 283 13.01 -18.34 2.27
CA ARG A 283 13.55 -16.97 2.21
C ARG A 283 12.69 -15.97 3.00
N SER A 284 11.37 -16.02 2.83
CA SER A 284 10.44 -15.16 3.58
C SER A 284 10.51 -15.39 5.09
N ARG A 285 10.69 -16.64 5.52
CA ARG A 285 10.85 -17.02 6.94
C ARG A 285 12.19 -16.58 7.49
N GLU A 286 13.28 -16.73 6.74
CA GLU A 286 14.60 -16.22 7.15
C GLU A 286 14.57 -14.71 7.36
N ASP A 287 13.91 -13.96 6.48
CA ASP A 287 13.75 -12.52 6.66
C ASP A 287 12.92 -12.19 7.90
N LEU A 288 11.82 -12.93 8.17
CA LEU A 288 11.05 -12.77 9.41
C LEU A 288 11.96 -12.88 10.64
N LEU A 289 12.76 -13.95 10.70
CA LEU A 289 13.61 -14.24 11.85
C LEU A 289 14.73 -13.21 12.05
N LYS A 290 15.22 -12.57 10.98
CA LYS A 290 16.20 -11.46 11.08
C LYS A 290 15.60 -10.17 11.61
N TYR A 291 14.31 -9.92 11.36
CA TYR A 291 13.63 -8.71 11.83
C TYR A 291 13.16 -8.82 13.28
N ASP A 292 12.84 -10.04 13.74
CA ASP A 292 12.40 -10.30 15.12
C ASP A 292 13.57 -10.61 16.09
N SER A 293 14.79 -10.77 15.58
CA SER A 293 16.04 -10.93 16.36
C SER A 293 16.67 -9.60 16.76
#